data_AF-A0A7C7Z211-F1
#
_entry.id   AF-A0A7C7Z211-F1
#
_cell.length_a   1.000
_cell.length_b   1.000
_cell.length_c   1.000
_cell.angle_alpha   90.00
_cell.angle_beta   90.00
_cell.angle_gamma   90.00
#
_symmetry.space_group_name_H-M   'P 1'
#
loop_
_entity.id
_entity.type
_entity.pdbx_description
1 polymer ?
#
loop_
_entity_poly.entity_id
_entity_poly.type
_entity_poly.pdbx_seq_one_letter_code
_entity_poly.pdbx_strand_id
1 'polypeptide(L)'
;MDIDVKGHMMFDSGMNYGIKDWWIGTIVLMVINMAMGMVAVAIGVTIVGTLFSVLVGWASLGLWVGRLRNRGHSDAMAFVLRIIIFPWGLIECAFMGSAE
;
A
#
# COMPACT_ATOMS: atom_id res chain seq x y z
N MET A 1 20.74 10.16 -20.28
CA MET A 1 19.49 9.50 -20.70
C MET A 1 18.79 9.10 -19.42
N ASP A 2 17.88 9.95 -18.95
CA ASP A 2 16.91 9.57 -17.93
C ASP A 2 16.13 8.39 -18.49
N ILE A 3 16.45 7.19 -18.00
CA ILE A 3 15.58 6.04 -18.21
C ILE A 3 14.34 6.39 -17.42
N ASP A 4 13.36 6.91 -18.13
CA ASP A 4 12.07 7.28 -17.61
C ASP A 4 11.43 6.02 -17.01
N VAL A 5 11.65 5.82 -15.71
CA VAL A 5 11.14 4.68 -14.92
C VAL A 5 9.59 4.66 -14.93
N LYS A 6 8.95 5.66 -15.55
CA LYS A 6 7.53 5.65 -15.95
C LYS A 6 7.10 4.37 -16.67
N GLY A 7 8.01 3.64 -17.32
CA GLY A 7 7.69 2.37 -17.99
C GLY A 7 7.68 1.11 -17.11
N HIS A 8 8.26 1.14 -15.90
CA HIS A 8 8.51 -0.09 -15.12
C HIS A 8 7.57 -0.31 -13.94
N MET A 9 6.82 0.71 -13.52
CA MET A 9 5.91 0.63 -12.38
C MET A 9 4.48 0.94 -12.83
N MET A 10 3.55 0.04 -12.57
CA MET A 10 2.12 0.22 -12.85
C MET A 10 1.43 1.25 -11.92
N PHE A 11 2.22 2.02 -11.15
CA PHE A 11 1.75 3.05 -10.21
C PHE A 11 2.18 4.43 -10.70
N ASP A 12 1.25 5.38 -10.63
CA ASP A 12 1.48 6.75 -11.06
C ASP A 12 2.74 7.35 -10.40
N SER A 13 3.52 8.09 -11.20
CA SER A 13 4.74 8.78 -10.80
C SER A 13 4.52 9.91 -9.78
N GLY A 14 3.32 10.49 -9.74
CA GLY A 14 2.94 11.54 -8.77
C GLY A 14 2.60 11.03 -7.37
N MET A 15 2.47 9.71 -7.18
CA MET A 15 2.03 9.14 -5.91
C MET A 15 3.10 9.30 -4.82
N ASN A 16 2.83 10.16 -3.84
CA ASN A 16 3.72 10.48 -2.73
C ASN A 16 2.87 10.70 -1.47
N TYR A 17 3.03 9.84 -0.46
CA TYR A 17 2.23 9.90 0.78
C TYR A 17 3.08 10.30 1.98
N GLY A 18 2.64 11.36 2.69
CA GLY A 18 3.09 11.70 4.03
C GLY A 18 2.79 10.59 5.04
N ILE A 19 3.46 10.59 6.19
CA ILE A 19 3.20 9.60 7.25
C ILE A 19 1.73 9.60 7.69
N LYS A 20 1.12 10.78 7.83
CA LYS A 20 -0.28 10.95 8.23
C LYS A 20 -1.24 10.38 7.17
N ASP A 21 -1.05 10.74 5.91
CA ASP A 21 -1.93 10.31 4.81
C ASP A 21 -1.79 8.80 4.55
N TRP A 22 -0.57 8.27 4.72
CA TRP A 22 -0.30 6.84 4.65
C TRP A 22 -1.01 6.05 5.76
N TRP A 23 -1.01 6.56 7.00
CA TRP A 23 -1.75 5.97 8.11
C TRP A 23 -3.26 6.02 7.92
N ILE A 24 -3.80 7.15 7.47
CA ILE A 24 -5.22 7.28 7.15
C ILE A 24 -5.60 6.27 6.07
N GLY A 25 -4.82 6.17 4.99
CA GLY A 25 -5.04 5.18 3.94
C GLY A 25 -5.00 3.74 4.47
N THR A 26 -4.07 3.44 5.38
CA THR A 26 -3.93 2.11 5.98
C THR A 26 -5.15 1.76 6.83
N ILE A 27 -5.63 2.69 7.67
CA ILE A 27 -6.83 2.50 8.50
C ILE A 27 -8.06 2.30 7.61
N VAL A 28 -8.22 3.11 6.57
CA VAL A 28 -9.34 2.98 5.62
C VAL A 28 -9.30 1.60 4.94
N LEU A 29 -8.14 1.13 4.49
CA LEU A 29 -8.00 -0.22 3.92
C LEU A 29 -8.29 -1.34 4.93
N MET A 30 -7.94 -1.17 6.21
CA MET A 30 -8.29 -2.13 7.26
C MET A 30 -9.80 -2.21 7.45
N VAL A 31 -10.49 -1.07 7.50
CA VAL A 31 -11.96 -1.02 7.61
C VAL A 31 -12.62 -1.68 6.41
N ILE A 32 -12.13 -1.39 5.19
CA ILE A 32 -12.62 -2.03 3.96
C ILE A 32 -12.39 -3.55 4.02
N ASN A 33 -11.21 -4.02 4.43
CA ASN A 33 -10.92 -5.45 4.56
C ASN A 33 -11.84 -6.15 5.58
N MET A 34 -12.09 -5.52 6.73
CA MET A 34 -13.00 -6.07 7.73
C MET A 34 -14.43 -6.16 7.21
N ALA A 35 -14.93 -5.10 6.59
CA ALA A 35 -16.26 -5.09 5.98
C ALA A 35 -16.39 -6.17 4.90
N MET A 36 -15.36 -6.33 4.06
CA MET A 36 -15.33 -7.35 3.01
C MET A 36 -15.23 -8.76 3.57
N GLY A 37 -14.48 -8.99 4.64
CA GLY A 37 -14.43 -10.28 5.33
C GLY A 37 -15.80 -10.71 5.85
N MET A 38 -16.56 -9.77 6.43
CA MET A 38 -17.92 -10.03 6.89
C MET A 38 -18.87 -10.34 5.73
N VAL A 39 -18.75 -9.62 4.61
CA VAL A 39 -19.54 -9.87 3.40
C VAL A 39 -19.19 -11.23 2.77
N ALA A 40 -17.91 -11.58 2.66
CA ALA A 40 -17.47 -12.85 2.10
C ALA A 40 -17.98 -14.07 2.88
N VAL A 41 -18.12 -13.95 4.21
CA VAL A 41 -18.73 -14.99 5.06
C VAL A 41 -20.23 -15.13 4.79
N ALA A 42 -20.93 -14.03 4.46
CA ALA A 42 -22.37 -14.02 4.25
C ALA A 42 -22.83 -14.58 2.89
N ILE A 43 -22.04 -14.37 1.83
CA ILE A 43 -22.40 -14.75 0.44
C ILE A 43 -21.50 -15.84 -0.18
N GLY A 44 -20.52 -16.33 0.58
CA GLY A 44 -19.51 -17.26 0.08
C GLY A 44 -18.46 -16.57 -0.80
N VAL A 45 -17.32 -17.24 -1.02
CA VAL A 45 -16.23 -16.72 -1.86
C VAL A 45 -16.63 -16.81 -3.33
N THR A 46 -17.41 -15.84 -3.77
CA THR A 46 -17.83 -15.66 -5.16
C THR A 46 -16.74 -14.95 -5.96
N ILE A 47 -16.89 -14.93 -7.30
CA ILE A 47 -16.02 -14.16 -8.22
C ILE A 47 -15.86 -12.71 -7.77
N VAL A 48 -16.91 -12.14 -7.20
CA VAL A 48 -16.93 -10.78 -6.63
C VAL A 48 -15.91 -10.65 -5.50
N GLY A 49 -15.86 -11.59 -4.56
CA GLY A 49 -14.88 -11.58 -3.46
C GLY A 49 -13.42 -11.65 -3.94
N THR A 50 -13.16 -12.39 -5.01
CA THR A 50 -11.81 -12.50 -5.61
C THR A 50 -11.39 -11.18 -6.27
N LEU A 51 -12.27 -10.55 -7.06
CA LEU A 51 -11.99 -9.24 -7.67
C LEU A 51 -11.72 -8.16 -6.62
N PHE A 52 -12.52 -8.14 -5.55
CA PHE A 52 -12.28 -7.21 -4.43
C PHE A 52 -10.95 -7.46 -3.73
N SER A 53 -10.57 -8.73 -3.53
CA SER A 53 -9.29 -9.08 -2.91
C SER A 53 -8.10 -8.56 -3.73
N VAL A 54 -8.19 -8.67 -5.07
CA VAL A 54 -7.18 -8.11 -5.98
C VAL A 54 -7.15 -6.59 -5.91
N LEU A 55 -8.31 -5.92 -5.91
CA LEU A 55 -8.39 -4.45 -5.81
C LEU A 55 -7.80 -3.93 -4.49
N VAL A 56 -8.13 -4.57 -3.38
CA VAL A 56 -7.62 -4.18 -2.05
C VAL A 56 -6.13 -4.48 -1.92
N GLY A 57 -5.66 -5.60 -2.46
CA GLY A 57 -4.23 -5.90 -2.55
C GLY A 57 -3.47 -4.86 -3.36
N TRP A 58 -4.03 -4.43 -4.49
CA TRP A 58 -3.45 -3.40 -5.33
C TRP A 58 -3.42 -2.02 -4.65
N ALA A 59 -4.51 -1.64 -3.98
CA ALA A 59 -4.59 -0.40 -3.21
C ALA A 59 -3.59 -0.39 -2.04
N SER A 60 -3.41 -1.54 -1.37
CA SER A 60 -2.39 -1.71 -0.34
C SER A 60 -1.00 -1.46 -0.89
N LEU A 61 -0.63 -2.10 -2.01
CA LEU A 61 0.65 -1.88 -2.69
C LEU A 61 0.85 -0.41 -3.05
N GLY A 62 -0.19 0.28 -3.53
CA GLY A 62 -0.15 1.71 -3.84
C GLY A 62 0.23 2.57 -2.62
N LEU A 63 -0.35 2.30 -1.45
CA LEU A 63 0.02 3.01 -0.22
C LEU A 63 1.50 2.81 0.14
N TRP A 64 1.99 1.57 0.10
CA TRP A 64 3.39 1.27 0.40
C TRP A 64 4.34 1.94 -0.59
N VAL A 65 4.04 1.88 -1.88
CA VAL A 65 4.84 2.54 -2.93
C VAL A 65 4.86 4.05 -2.73
N GLY A 66 3.71 4.68 -2.49
CA GLY A 66 3.64 6.13 -2.29
C GLY A 66 4.39 6.59 -1.05
N ARG A 67 4.41 5.79 0.01
CA ARG A 67 5.18 6.09 1.23
C ARG A 67 6.69 5.93 1.05
N LEU A 68 7.10 4.87 0.38
CA LEU A 68 8.50 4.63 0.05
C LEU A 68 9.03 5.70 -0.93
N ARG A 69 8.19 6.21 -1.85
CA ARG A 69 8.57 7.31 -2.73
C ARG A 69 8.78 8.61 -1.97
N ASN A 70 7.97 8.90 -0.95
CA ASN A 70 8.19 10.05 -0.06
C ASN A 70 9.57 9.99 0.65
N ARG A 71 10.12 8.79 0.84
CA ARG A 71 11.45 8.58 1.42
C ARG A 71 12.60 8.65 0.40
N GLY A 72 12.31 9.03 -0.85
CA GLY A 72 13.30 9.15 -1.92
C GLY A 72 13.65 7.82 -2.61
N HIS A 73 12.83 6.78 -2.45
CA HIS A 73 13.01 5.55 -3.21
C HIS A 73 12.33 5.66 -4.58
N SER A 74 13.06 5.36 -5.65
CA SER A 74 12.59 5.51 -7.03
C SER A 74 12.77 4.25 -7.87
N ASP A 75 13.44 3.21 -7.35
CA ASP A 75 13.76 1.99 -8.08
C ASP A 75 12.79 0.84 -7.73
N ALA A 76 12.33 0.10 -8.75
CA ALA A 76 11.33 -0.96 -8.64
C ALA A 76 11.81 -2.08 -7.72
N MET A 77 13.08 -2.48 -7.85
CA MET A 77 13.69 -3.51 -7.01
C MET A 77 13.74 -3.06 -5.54
N ALA A 78 14.01 -1.77 -5.32
CA ALA A 78 14.04 -1.17 -3.99
C ALA A 78 12.64 -1.06 -3.34
N PHE A 79 11.56 -0.98 -4.14
CA PHE A 79 10.19 -1.08 -3.65
C PHE A 79 9.82 -2.52 -3.30
N VAL A 80 10.04 -3.47 -4.22
CA VAL A 80 9.65 -4.89 -4.07
C VAL A 80 10.36 -5.53 -2.88
N LEU A 81 11.69 -5.37 -2.77
CA LEU A 81 12.47 -5.91 -1.64
C LEU A 81 11.95 -5.35 -0.30
N ARG A 82 11.62 -4.07 -0.26
CA ARG A 82 11.17 -3.43 0.98
C ARG A 82 9.76 -3.90 1.35
N ILE A 83 8.84 -3.98 0.40
CA ILE A 83 7.48 -4.46 0.63
C ILE A 83 7.46 -5.93 1.10
N ILE A 84 8.37 -6.78 0.59
CA ILE A 84 8.42 -8.21 0.93
C ILE A 84 9.15 -8.48 2.25
N ILE A 85 10.28 -7.82 2.50
CA ILE A 85 11.21 -8.23 3.56
C ILE A 85 10.86 -7.63 4.93
N PHE A 86 10.21 -6.46 4.98
CA PHE A 86 10.01 -5.75 6.24
C PHE A 86 8.53 -5.44 6.51
N PRO A 87 8.03 -5.66 7.75
CA PRO A 87 6.73 -5.16 8.16
C PRO A 87 6.83 -3.65 8.43
N TRP A 88 6.91 -2.87 7.34
CA TRP A 88 7.09 -1.41 7.38
C TRP A 88 6.04 -0.70 8.23
N GLY A 89 4.85 -1.28 8.38
CA GLY A 89 3.81 -0.74 9.25
C GLY A 89 4.22 -0.66 10.71
N LEU A 90 4.98 -1.63 11.22
CA LEU A 90 5.48 -1.61 12.59
C LEU A 90 6.59 -0.58 12.78
N ILE A 91 7.43 -0.40 11.76
CA ILE A 91 8.52 0.59 11.79
C ILE A 91 7.92 1.99 11.84
N GLU A 92 6.91 2.29 11.04
CA GLU A 92 6.29 3.62 11.02
C GLU A 92 5.38 3.90 12.23
N CYS A 93 4.79 2.88 12.87
CA CYS A 93 4.10 3.02 14.15
C CYS A 93 5.05 3.49 15.26
N ALA A 94 6.27 2.93 15.29
CA ALA A 94 7.25 3.24 16.32
C ALA A 94 7.74 4.70 16.23
N PHE A 95 7.74 5.30 15.04
CA PHE A 95 8.14 6.70 14.83
C PHE A 95 6.98 7.70 14.88
N MET A 96 5.71 7.25 14.89
CA MET A 96 4.58 8.14 15.16
C MET A 96 4.63 8.74 16.58
N GLY A 97 5.18 7.99 17.55
CA GLY A 97 5.42 8.49 18.91
C GLY A 97 6.71 9.30 19.07
N SER A 98 7.51 9.48 18.00
CA SER A 98 8.80 10.17 18.02
C SER A 98 8.78 11.51 17.26
N ALA A 99 7.63 11.92 16.75
CA ALA A 99 7.45 13.17 15.99
C ALA A 99 6.40 14.09 16.63
N GLU A 100 6.40 14.12 17.97
CA GLU A 100 6.11 15.34 18.74
C GLU A 100 7.43 15.93 19.23
#